data_AF-A0A195E4N5-F1
#
_entry.id   AF-A0A195E4N5-F1
#
_cell.length_a   1.000
_cell.length_b   1.000
_cell.length_c   1.000
_cell.angle_alpha   90.00
_cell.angle_beta   90.00
_cell.angle_gamma   90.00
#
_symmetry.space_group_name_H-M   'P 1'
#
loop_
_entity.id
_entity.type
_entity.pdbx_description
1 polymer ?
#
loop_
_entity_poly.entity_id
_entity_poly.type
_entity_poly.pdbx_seq_one_letter_code
_entity_poly.pdbx_strand_id
1 'polypeptide(L)'
;MEGELRIVVKWSGKEYDILDIQEEDTVLTLKERIHRETGVRPERQKLLNLKFKETCSLLGKAAQDEDIIGKLNLKPGFKLMLMGSREEDIAEVSQAPEDVPDVINDLDIEEEEVEIEKAEINLRKIQIRIDRYVITELNPLRNGKKLLVLDIDYTLFDHRSVAESGAQLMRPYLHEFLTRAYKNYDIVIWSATSMRWINEKMKLLGVSNHPNYKIAFHLDVLAMITVHTPKYGVVGVKPLGIIWGKYKQFSAKNTIMFDDIRRNFIMNPQSGLRIKPFKHAHTSRVKDFELLKLSRYLELIADVEDFQILNHRKWEEYKPKKNDHSSEQTSSNDKQ
;
A
#
# COMPACT_ATOMS: atom_id res chain seq x y z
N MET A 1 3.33 -55.93 -11.53
CA MET A 1 3.72 -54.63 -10.95
C MET A 1 3.42 -53.61 -12.04
N GLU A 2 2.16 -53.25 -12.19
CA GLU A 2 1.65 -52.43 -13.31
C GLU A 2 0.96 -51.22 -12.68
N GLY A 3 1.35 -49.99 -13.08
CA GLY A 3 0.56 -48.78 -12.83
C GLY A 3 1.23 -47.59 -12.13
N GLU A 4 2.45 -47.69 -11.59
CA GLU A 4 3.07 -46.56 -10.87
C GLU A 4 3.50 -45.41 -11.80
N LEU A 5 2.86 -44.25 -11.64
CA LEU A 5 3.14 -43.01 -12.35
C LEU A 5 4.01 -42.08 -11.50
N ARG A 6 5.16 -41.66 -12.05
CA ARG A 6 5.98 -40.59 -11.49
C ARG A 6 5.61 -39.23 -12.10
N ILE A 7 5.20 -38.29 -11.25
CA ILE A 7 4.86 -36.91 -11.63
C ILE A 7 5.85 -35.95 -10.97
N VAL A 8 6.46 -35.05 -11.74
CA VAL A 8 7.37 -34.02 -11.22
C VAL A 8 6.59 -32.72 -11.09
N VAL A 9 6.47 -32.19 -9.88
CA VAL A 9 5.77 -30.94 -9.61
C VAL A 9 6.75 -29.79 -9.49
N LYS A 10 6.61 -28.77 -10.34
CA LYS A 10 7.39 -27.54 -10.27
C LYS A 10 6.61 -26.47 -9.53
N TRP A 11 7.13 -26.02 -8.40
CA TRP A 11 6.51 -25.06 -7.50
C TRP A 11 7.56 -24.18 -6.84
N SER A 12 7.32 -22.86 -6.78
CA SER A 12 8.22 -21.87 -6.16
C SER A 12 9.71 -22.01 -6.57
N GLY A 13 9.97 -22.29 -7.85
CA GLY A 13 11.32 -22.45 -8.40
C GLY A 13 12.02 -23.78 -8.07
N LYS A 14 11.38 -24.68 -7.32
CA LYS A 14 11.88 -26.03 -6.99
C LYS A 14 11.08 -27.11 -7.72
N GLU A 15 11.68 -28.29 -7.86
CA GLU A 15 11.02 -29.49 -8.41
C GLU A 15 10.84 -30.53 -7.29
N TYR A 16 9.67 -31.14 -7.24
CA TYR A 16 9.25 -32.13 -6.23
C TYR A 16 8.81 -33.40 -6.95
N ASP A 17 9.36 -34.55 -6.57
CA ASP A 17 8.95 -35.84 -7.11
C ASP A 17 7.75 -36.37 -6.33
N ILE A 18 6.60 -36.48 -6.99
CA ILE A 18 5.41 -37.12 -6.43
C ILE A 18 5.41 -38.58 -6.86
N LEU A 19 5.60 -39.46 -5.88
CA LEU A 19 5.72 -40.91 -6.07
C LEU A 19 4.42 -41.65 -5.73
N ASP A 20 4.37 -42.91 -6.12
CA ASP A 20 3.36 -43.91 -5.79
C ASP A 20 1.92 -43.57 -6.26
N ILE A 21 1.77 -42.73 -7.29
CA ILE A 21 0.46 -42.42 -7.91
C ILE A 21 0.04 -43.60 -8.79
N GLN A 22 -1.19 -44.08 -8.61
CA GLN A 22 -1.77 -45.13 -9.45
C GLN A 22 -2.67 -44.53 -10.54
N GLU A 23 -2.95 -45.30 -11.60
CA GLU A 23 -3.83 -44.84 -12.68
C GLU A 23 -5.28 -44.67 -12.22
N GLU A 24 -5.70 -45.39 -11.19
CA GLU A 24 -7.05 -45.33 -10.61
C GLU A 24 -7.22 -44.19 -9.61
N ASP A 25 -6.12 -43.56 -9.17
CA ASP A 25 -6.15 -42.43 -8.25
C ASP A 25 -6.88 -41.23 -8.90
N THR A 26 -7.48 -40.39 -8.07
CA THR A 26 -8.13 -39.15 -8.53
C THR A 26 -7.16 -37.97 -8.52
N VAL A 27 -7.54 -36.88 -9.19
CA VAL A 27 -6.81 -35.60 -9.11
C VAL A 27 -6.78 -35.08 -7.68
N LEU A 28 -7.83 -35.31 -6.88
CA LEU A 28 -7.81 -34.97 -5.45
C LEU A 28 -6.71 -35.74 -4.70
N THR A 29 -6.58 -37.05 -4.94
CA THR A 29 -5.50 -37.86 -4.35
C THR A 29 -4.13 -37.32 -4.75
N LEU A 30 -3.94 -36.92 -6.01
CA LEU A 30 -2.73 -36.23 -6.45
C LEU A 30 -2.49 -34.93 -5.67
N LYS A 31 -3.51 -34.09 -5.50
CA LYS A 31 -3.42 -32.85 -4.72
C LYS A 31 -3.05 -33.11 -3.25
N GLU A 32 -3.60 -34.14 -2.63
CA GLU A 32 -3.25 -34.52 -1.26
C GLU A 32 -1.78 -34.94 -1.13
N ARG A 33 -1.21 -35.63 -2.14
CA ARG A 33 0.21 -35.98 -2.12
C ARG A 33 1.10 -34.78 -2.37
N ILE A 34 0.70 -33.89 -3.28
CA ILE A 34 1.36 -32.60 -3.48
C ILE A 34 1.37 -31.81 -2.16
N HIS A 35 0.29 -31.85 -1.39
CA HIS A 35 0.23 -31.18 -0.09
C HIS A 35 1.27 -31.72 0.88
N ARG A 36 1.49 -33.04 0.95
CA ARG A 36 2.51 -33.65 1.82
C ARG A 36 3.93 -33.17 1.49
N GLU A 37 4.25 -33.05 0.20
CA GLU A 37 5.60 -32.66 -0.25
C GLU A 37 5.83 -31.15 -0.25
N THR A 38 4.78 -30.37 -0.54
CA THR A 38 4.90 -28.92 -0.75
C THR A 38 4.36 -28.08 0.40
N GLY A 39 3.48 -28.62 1.24
CA GLY A 39 2.75 -27.89 2.28
C GLY A 39 1.57 -27.06 1.76
N VAL A 40 1.34 -27.00 0.45
CA VAL A 40 0.23 -26.24 -0.17
C VAL A 40 -1.05 -27.07 -0.07
N ARG A 41 -2.12 -26.57 0.55
CA ARG A 41 -3.36 -27.34 0.73
C ARG A 41 -4.09 -27.63 -0.59
N PRO A 42 -4.80 -28.76 -0.75
CA PRO A 42 -5.48 -29.14 -2.01
C PRO A 42 -6.36 -28.03 -2.61
N GLU A 43 -7.12 -27.33 -1.78
CA GLU A 43 -8.00 -26.22 -2.17
C GLU A 43 -7.24 -24.97 -2.66
N ARG A 44 -5.93 -24.88 -2.37
CA ARG A 44 -5.03 -23.80 -2.79
C ARG A 44 -4.14 -24.20 -3.98
N GLN A 45 -4.26 -25.41 -4.48
CA GLN A 45 -3.44 -25.91 -5.58
C GLN A 45 -4.11 -25.67 -6.93
N LYS A 46 -3.53 -24.76 -7.72
CA LYS A 46 -3.88 -24.57 -9.13
C LYS A 46 -2.90 -25.31 -10.03
N LEU A 47 -3.38 -26.39 -10.64
CA LEU A 47 -2.62 -27.29 -11.51
C LEU A 47 -2.72 -26.79 -12.97
N LEU A 48 -1.74 -26.01 -13.44
CA LEU A 48 -1.89 -25.15 -14.64
C LEU A 48 -1.95 -25.93 -15.96
N ASN A 49 -1.23 -27.04 -16.04
CA ASN A 49 -1.07 -27.85 -17.26
C ASN A 49 -1.63 -29.26 -17.12
N LEU A 50 -2.49 -29.52 -16.12
CA LEU A 50 -3.20 -30.78 -15.96
C LEU A 50 -4.55 -30.73 -16.70
N LYS A 51 -4.59 -31.28 -17.92
CA LYS A 51 -5.75 -31.20 -18.83
C LYS A 51 -5.96 -32.52 -19.55
N PHE A 52 -7.21 -32.79 -19.94
CA PHE A 52 -7.52 -33.88 -20.84
C PHE A 52 -6.94 -33.63 -22.23
N LYS A 53 -6.34 -34.66 -22.83
CA LYS A 53 -5.97 -34.66 -24.24
C LYS A 53 -7.19 -35.03 -25.07
N GLU A 54 -7.98 -34.04 -25.47
CA GLU A 54 -9.01 -34.25 -26.49
C GLU A 54 -8.42 -34.06 -27.88
N THR A 55 -8.79 -34.92 -28.82
CA THR A 55 -8.32 -34.92 -30.22
C THR A 55 -8.94 -33.81 -31.09
N CYS A 56 -9.89 -33.02 -30.56
CA CYS A 56 -10.70 -32.09 -31.38
C CYS A 56 -10.74 -30.62 -30.89
N SER A 57 -10.01 -30.22 -29.84
CA SER A 57 -9.99 -28.81 -29.41
C SER A 57 -8.59 -28.33 -29.01
N LEU A 58 -8.23 -27.11 -29.42
CA LEU A 58 -6.94 -26.47 -29.10
C LEU A 58 -6.87 -25.99 -27.62
N LEU A 59 -7.96 -26.13 -26.86
CA LEU A 59 -8.02 -25.86 -25.42
C LEU A 59 -8.59 -27.09 -24.69
N GLY A 60 -7.72 -28.02 -24.28
CA GLY A 60 -8.13 -29.17 -23.47
C GLY A 60 -8.84 -28.75 -22.18
N LYS A 61 -9.88 -29.51 -21.79
CA LYS A 61 -10.63 -29.33 -20.55
C LYS A 61 -9.70 -29.51 -19.33
N ALA A 62 -9.77 -28.61 -18.37
CA ALA A 62 -9.02 -28.72 -17.11
C ALA A 62 -9.57 -29.85 -16.25
N ALA A 63 -8.66 -30.66 -15.68
CA ALA A 63 -9.04 -31.76 -14.81
C ALA A 63 -9.64 -31.23 -13.49
N GLN A 64 -10.70 -31.87 -13.02
CA GLN A 64 -11.41 -31.64 -11.76
C GLN A 64 -11.01 -32.69 -10.73
N ASP A 65 -11.37 -32.47 -9.47
CA ASP A 65 -10.91 -33.27 -8.33
C ASP A 65 -11.38 -34.72 -8.40
N GLU A 66 -12.53 -34.98 -9.02
CA GLU A 66 -13.14 -36.30 -9.21
C GLU A 66 -12.60 -37.04 -10.43
N ASP A 67 -11.80 -36.39 -11.29
CA ASP A 67 -11.26 -37.01 -12.49
C ASP A 67 -10.16 -38.02 -12.15
N ILE A 68 -10.12 -39.12 -12.90
CA ILE A 68 -9.17 -40.22 -12.71
C ILE A 68 -7.87 -39.92 -13.48
N ILE A 69 -6.72 -40.11 -12.84
CA ILE A 69 -5.39 -39.79 -13.39
C ILE A 69 -5.11 -40.56 -14.69
N GLY A 70 -5.46 -41.85 -14.77
CA GLY A 70 -5.27 -42.67 -15.97
C GLY A 70 -5.97 -42.09 -17.22
N LYS A 71 -7.09 -41.37 -17.05
CA LYS A 71 -7.81 -40.73 -18.16
C LYS A 71 -7.09 -39.52 -18.75
N LEU A 72 -6.07 -38.99 -18.07
CA LEU A 72 -5.30 -37.83 -18.50
C LEU A 72 -4.15 -38.20 -19.46
N ASN A 73 -3.83 -39.49 -19.61
CA ASN A 73 -2.77 -40.00 -20.49
C ASN A 73 -1.44 -39.24 -20.32
N LEU A 74 -1.01 -39.08 -19.06
CA LEU A 74 0.24 -38.40 -18.70
C LEU A 74 1.46 -39.23 -19.12
N LYS A 75 2.51 -38.56 -19.61
CA LYS A 75 3.77 -39.25 -19.93
C LYS A 75 4.56 -39.51 -18.63
N PRO A 76 5.35 -40.59 -18.53
CA PRO A 76 6.27 -40.78 -17.41
C PRO A 76 7.19 -39.56 -17.24
N GLY A 77 7.31 -39.04 -16.02
CA GLY A 77 8.10 -37.84 -15.74
C GLY A 77 7.44 -36.53 -16.18
N PHE A 78 6.11 -36.51 -16.34
CA PHE A 78 5.35 -35.32 -16.67
C PHE A 78 5.63 -34.19 -15.65
N LYS A 79 6.02 -33.02 -16.16
CA LYS A 79 6.28 -31.83 -15.34
C LYS A 79 4.99 -31.04 -15.14
N LEU A 80 4.39 -31.16 -13.97
CA LEU A 80 3.19 -30.47 -13.53
C LEU A 80 3.56 -29.13 -12.90
N MET A 81 2.99 -28.03 -13.42
CA MET A 81 3.18 -26.68 -12.90
C MET A 81 2.13 -26.39 -11.84
N LEU A 82 2.58 -26.20 -10.60
CA LEU A 82 1.73 -25.85 -9.47
C LEU A 82 1.83 -24.35 -9.18
N MET A 83 0.68 -23.71 -9.06
CA MET A 83 0.53 -22.37 -8.50
C MET A 83 -0.31 -22.46 -7.23
N GLY A 84 0.23 -21.97 -6.12
CA GLY A 84 -0.40 -22.01 -4.80
C GLY A 84 0.60 -21.51 -3.76
N SER A 85 0.13 -21.15 -2.58
CA SER A 85 0.95 -20.67 -1.46
C SER A 85 0.70 -21.55 -0.24
N ARG A 86 1.69 -21.72 0.63
CA ARG A 86 1.49 -22.42 1.90
C ARG A 86 0.61 -21.59 2.82
N GLU A 87 -0.13 -22.25 3.71
CA GLU A 87 -0.89 -21.54 4.73
C GLU A 87 0.03 -20.71 5.64
N GLU A 88 1.27 -21.13 5.87
CA GLU A 88 2.29 -20.37 6.61
C GLU A 88 2.74 -19.10 5.86
N ASP A 89 2.95 -19.19 4.54
CA ASP A 89 3.29 -18.05 3.68
C ASP A 89 2.11 -17.08 3.53
N ILE A 90 0.87 -17.60 3.55
CA ILE A 90 -0.37 -16.81 3.51
C ILE A 90 -0.63 -16.19 4.87
N ALA A 91 -0.36 -16.88 5.99
CA ALA A 91 -0.48 -16.34 7.33
C ALA A 91 0.53 -15.22 7.55
N GLU A 92 1.78 -15.35 7.07
CA GLU A 92 2.75 -14.26 7.09
C GLU A 92 2.29 -13.06 6.24
N VAL A 93 1.58 -13.27 5.13
CA VAL A 93 1.10 -12.20 4.22
C VAL A 93 -0.25 -11.59 4.63
N SER A 94 -1.12 -12.36 5.27
CA SER A 94 -2.46 -11.95 5.69
C SER A 94 -2.45 -11.43 7.14
N GLN A 95 -1.48 -11.83 7.95
CA GLN A 95 -1.22 -11.23 9.25
C GLN A 95 -0.34 -10.00 9.05
N ALA A 96 -1.00 -8.87 8.78
CA ALA A 96 -0.53 -7.63 9.39
C ALA A 96 -0.38 -7.89 10.90
N PRO A 97 0.62 -7.30 11.59
CA PRO A 97 0.77 -7.47 13.03
C PRO A 97 -0.59 -7.34 13.73
N GLU A 98 -0.93 -8.26 14.63
CA GLU A 98 -2.21 -8.26 15.37
C GLU A 98 -2.43 -6.97 16.22
N ASP A 99 -1.44 -6.07 16.23
CA ASP A 99 -1.44 -4.74 16.86
C ASP A 99 -1.79 -3.59 15.90
N VAL A 100 -2.66 -3.79 14.90
CA VAL A 100 -3.30 -2.64 14.20
C VAL A 100 -4.69 -2.43 14.82
N PRO A 101 -4.87 -1.44 15.71
CA PRO A 101 -6.14 -1.26 16.38
C PRO A 101 -7.28 -1.06 15.38
N ASP A 102 -8.33 -1.84 15.55
CA ASP A 102 -9.62 -1.62 14.90
C ASP A 102 -10.15 -0.24 15.23
N VAL A 103 -10.72 0.41 14.20
CA VAL A 103 -11.62 1.58 14.23
C VAL A 103 -11.62 2.32 15.59
N ILE A 104 -10.59 3.13 15.82
CA ILE A 104 -10.53 3.98 17.02
C ILE A 104 -11.33 5.25 16.75
N ASN A 105 -12.19 5.60 17.70
CA ASN A 105 -12.98 6.82 17.69
C ASN A 105 -12.09 8.06 18.00
N ASP A 106 -11.44 8.59 16.97
CA ASP A 106 -10.51 9.73 17.04
C ASP A 106 -11.20 11.12 17.17
N LEU A 107 -12.39 11.22 17.78
CA LEU A 107 -13.20 12.44 17.73
C LEU A 107 -12.78 13.58 18.70
N ASP A 108 -11.89 13.36 19.68
CA ASP A 108 -11.71 14.32 20.79
C ASP A 108 -10.25 14.75 21.11
N ILE A 109 -9.37 14.97 20.12
CA ILE A 109 -7.91 15.16 20.34
C ILE A 109 -7.43 16.63 20.20
N GLU A 110 -8.26 17.64 20.40
CA GLU A 110 -7.86 19.01 19.99
C GLU A 110 -6.92 19.75 20.96
N GLU A 111 -7.14 19.66 22.28
CA GLU A 111 -6.32 20.39 23.26
C GLU A 111 -5.06 19.61 23.69
N GLU A 112 -5.10 18.27 23.64
CA GLU A 112 -3.96 17.40 24.00
C GLU A 112 -2.82 17.42 22.97
N GLU A 113 -3.11 17.76 21.70
CA GLU A 113 -2.14 17.78 20.59
C GLU A 113 -0.95 18.74 20.85
N VAL A 114 -1.21 19.95 21.37
CA VAL A 114 -0.22 21.05 21.45
C VAL A 114 0.89 20.79 22.50
N GLU A 115 0.58 20.10 23.60
CA GLU A 115 1.57 19.79 24.65
C GLU A 115 2.49 18.63 24.24
N ILE A 116 1.94 17.64 23.52
CA ILE A 116 2.66 16.44 23.09
C ILE A 116 3.78 16.79 22.10
N GLU A 117 3.51 17.69 21.16
CA GLU A 117 4.46 18.18 20.15
C GLU A 117 5.72 18.82 20.76
N LYS A 118 5.53 19.57 21.84
CA LYS A 118 6.59 20.39 22.48
C LYS A 118 7.29 19.66 23.62
N ALA A 119 6.79 18.50 24.02
CA ALA A 119 7.37 17.72 25.11
C ALA A 119 8.82 17.34 24.80
N GLU A 120 9.75 17.77 25.65
CA GLU A 120 11.19 17.60 25.44
C GLU A 120 11.59 16.12 25.25
N ILE A 121 10.90 15.21 25.95
CA ILE A 121 11.08 13.77 25.80
C ILE A 121 10.78 13.28 24.37
N ASN A 122 9.75 13.83 23.72
CA ASN A 122 9.38 13.46 22.36
C ASN A 122 10.35 14.09 21.34
N LEU A 123 10.78 15.32 21.57
CA LEU A 123 11.82 15.97 20.76
C LEU A 123 13.14 15.21 20.81
N ARG A 124 13.57 14.71 21.98
CA ARG A 124 14.75 13.85 22.10
C ARG A 124 14.58 12.52 21.34
N LYS A 125 13.40 11.89 21.40
CA LYS A 125 13.11 10.67 20.60
C LYS A 125 13.22 10.94 19.10
N ILE A 126 12.72 12.08 18.62
CA ILE A 126 12.87 12.53 17.23
C ILE A 126 14.35 12.70 16.89
N GLN A 127 15.13 13.39 17.73
CA GLN A 127 16.57 13.58 17.50
C GLN A 127 17.31 12.25 17.38
N ILE A 128 17.03 11.28 18.27
CA ILE A 128 17.62 9.94 18.20
C ILE A 128 17.28 9.26 16.86
N ARG A 129 16.05 9.42 16.35
CA ARG A 129 15.68 8.88 15.03
C ARG A 129 16.38 9.61 13.88
N ILE A 130 16.52 10.94 13.97
CA ILE A 130 17.30 11.73 13.01
C ILE A 130 18.74 11.23 12.94
N ASP A 131 19.35 10.88 14.07
CA ASP A 131 20.76 10.45 14.10
C ASP A 131 20.94 9.01 13.64
N ARG A 132 20.01 8.11 13.99
CA ARG A 132 20.20 6.65 13.83
C ARG A 132 19.49 6.04 12.63
N TYR A 133 18.32 6.56 12.24
CA TYR A 133 17.55 5.97 11.14
C TYR A 133 18.17 6.37 9.81
N VAL A 134 18.54 5.41 8.97
CA VAL A 134 19.13 5.67 7.65
C VAL A 134 18.03 5.61 6.60
N ILE A 135 17.79 6.74 5.93
CA ILE A 135 16.84 6.80 4.81
C ILE A 135 17.56 6.35 3.55
N THR A 136 16.99 5.36 2.86
CA THR A 136 17.47 4.95 1.53
C THR A 136 16.67 5.72 0.48
N GLU A 137 17.33 6.66 -0.20
CA GLU A 137 16.73 7.40 -1.31
C GLU A 137 16.60 6.50 -2.54
N LEU A 138 15.37 6.36 -3.01
CA LEU A 138 15.04 5.66 -4.26
C LEU A 138 15.18 6.61 -5.45
N ASN A 139 14.80 7.87 -5.26
CA ASN A 139 14.90 8.93 -6.25
C ASN A 139 15.26 10.25 -5.55
N PRO A 140 16.04 11.13 -6.20
CA PRO A 140 16.46 12.39 -5.59
C PRO A 140 15.28 13.33 -5.37
N LEU A 141 15.35 14.09 -4.27
CA LEU A 141 14.43 15.20 -4.00
C LEU A 141 14.67 16.34 -5.00
N ARG A 142 13.60 16.94 -5.49
CA ARG A 142 13.63 17.95 -6.55
C ARG A 142 13.57 19.35 -5.94
N ASN A 143 14.40 20.25 -6.47
CA ASN A 143 14.44 21.63 -6.00
C ASN A 143 13.08 22.34 -6.20
N GLY A 144 12.66 23.13 -5.21
CA GLY A 144 11.42 23.91 -5.24
C GLY A 144 10.12 23.11 -5.12
N LYS A 145 10.18 21.77 -4.98
CA LYS A 145 8.97 20.95 -4.75
C LYS A 145 8.58 20.95 -3.28
N LYS A 146 7.27 20.82 -3.04
CA LYS A 146 6.68 20.61 -1.71
C LYS A 146 6.83 19.11 -1.32
N LEU A 147 6.47 18.74 -0.11
CA LEU A 147 6.54 17.34 0.35
C LEU A 147 5.14 16.78 0.60
N LEU A 148 4.86 15.62 0.00
CA LEU A 148 3.67 14.82 0.26
C LEU A 148 4.09 13.51 0.91
N VAL A 149 3.61 13.27 2.14
CA VAL A 149 3.81 12.00 2.85
C VAL A 149 2.51 11.21 2.83
N LEU A 150 2.55 9.94 2.44
CA LEU A 150 1.38 9.09 2.31
C LEU A 150 1.51 7.84 3.18
N ASP A 151 0.49 7.58 3.98
CA ASP A 151 0.25 6.23 4.49
C ASP A 151 -0.20 5.28 3.36
N ILE A 152 -0.22 3.97 3.63
CA ILE A 152 -0.59 2.94 2.65
C ILE A 152 -1.96 2.34 2.96
N ASP A 153 -2.14 1.80 4.16
CA ASP A 153 -3.25 0.92 4.51
C ASP A 153 -4.52 1.74 4.68
N TYR A 154 -5.59 1.43 3.95
CA TYR A 154 -6.81 2.26 3.84
C TYR A 154 -6.61 3.69 3.30
N THR A 155 -5.38 4.16 3.12
CA THR A 155 -5.07 5.41 2.40
C THR A 155 -5.01 5.18 0.90
N LEU A 156 -4.16 4.26 0.42
CA LEU A 156 -3.91 3.99 -1.00
C LEU A 156 -4.57 2.72 -1.52
N PHE A 157 -4.91 1.78 -0.64
CA PHE A 157 -5.57 0.54 -1.00
C PHE A 157 -6.27 -0.11 0.20
N ASP A 158 -7.17 -1.07 -0.08
CA ASP A 158 -7.81 -1.90 0.93
C ASP A 158 -6.93 -3.11 1.26
N HIS A 159 -6.33 -3.11 2.45
CA HIS A 159 -5.41 -4.15 2.89
C HIS A 159 -6.09 -5.36 3.53
N ARG A 160 -7.40 -5.29 3.81
CA ARG A 160 -8.14 -6.38 4.50
C ARG A 160 -9.00 -7.21 3.56
N SER A 161 -9.45 -6.65 2.45
CA SER A 161 -10.21 -7.44 1.46
C SER A 161 -9.32 -8.45 0.73
N VAL A 162 -9.89 -9.61 0.42
CA VAL A 162 -9.26 -10.62 -0.44
C VAL A 162 -9.56 -10.29 -1.90
N ALA A 163 -8.59 -10.48 -2.79
CA ALA A 163 -8.72 -10.22 -4.22
C ALA A 163 -7.82 -11.13 -5.06
N GLU A 164 -8.14 -11.29 -6.34
CA GLU A 164 -7.33 -12.04 -7.31
C GLU A 164 -6.14 -11.22 -7.83
N SER A 165 -6.20 -9.89 -7.71
CA SER A 165 -5.13 -8.98 -8.12
C SER A 165 -5.08 -7.72 -7.26
N GLY A 166 -3.89 -7.13 -7.13
CA GLY A 166 -3.70 -5.85 -6.43
C GLY A 166 -4.53 -4.71 -7.01
N ALA A 167 -4.82 -4.76 -8.32
CA ALA A 167 -5.65 -3.78 -9.00
C ALA A 167 -7.06 -3.68 -8.40
N GLN A 168 -7.64 -4.79 -7.92
CA GLN A 168 -8.97 -4.83 -7.29
C GLN A 168 -8.99 -4.19 -5.90
N LEU A 169 -7.86 -4.22 -5.19
CA LEU A 169 -7.69 -3.63 -3.86
C LEU A 169 -7.21 -2.16 -3.90
N MET A 170 -6.57 -1.77 -4.99
CA MET A 170 -6.07 -0.41 -5.21
C MET A 170 -7.21 0.61 -5.09
N ARG A 171 -7.00 1.69 -4.32
CA ARG A 171 -7.98 2.77 -4.24
C ARG A 171 -8.17 3.44 -5.61
N PRO A 172 -9.40 3.75 -6.02
CA PRO A 172 -9.66 4.45 -7.28
C PRO A 172 -8.79 5.69 -7.46
N TYR A 173 -8.36 5.93 -8.70
CA TYR A 173 -7.55 7.08 -9.09
C TYR A 173 -6.13 7.12 -8.51
N LEU A 174 -5.61 6.04 -7.90
CA LEU A 174 -4.27 6.04 -7.27
C LEU A 174 -3.17 6.60 -8.19
N HIS A 175 -3.00 6.04 -9.38
CA HIS A 175 -1.93 6.47 -10.30
C HIS A 175 -2.17 7.88 -10.86
N GLU A 176 -3.42 8.26 -11.09
CA GLU A 176 -3.77 9.63 -11.51
C GLU A 176 -3.41 10.63 -10.41
N PHE A 177 -3.80 10.34 -9.17
CA PHE A 177 -3.49 11.14 -7.99
C PHE A 177 -1.98 11.33 -7.81
N LEU A 178 -1.20 10.24 -7.85
CA LEU A 178 0.26 10.31 -7.70
C LEU A 178 0.91 11.09 -8.86
N THR A 179 0.43 10.89 -10.10
CA THR A 179 0.92 11.65 -11.27
C THR A 179 0.67 13.15 -11.11
N ARG A 180 -0.52 13.54 -10.63
CA ARG A 180 -0.89 14.94 -10.43
C ARG A 180 -0.13 15.56 -9.27
N ALA A 181 -0.05 14.87 -8.13
CA ALA A 181 0.73 15.30 -6.97
C ALA A 181 2.21 15.48 -7.33
N TYR A 182 2.79 14.56 -8.09
CA TYR A 182 4.22 14.60 -8.43
C TYR A 182 4.62 15.86 -9.20
N LYS A 183 3.70 16.57 -9.86
CA LYS A 183 4.00 17.86 -10.51
C LYS A 183 4.54 18.89 -9.52
N ASN A 184 4.01 18.93 -8.30
CA ASN A 184 4.31 19.97 -7.30
C ASN A 184 4.96 19.41 -6.02
N TYR A 185 4.88 18.10 -5.80
CA TYR A 185 5.31 17.44 -4.57
C TYR A 185 6.31 16.32 -4.84
N ASP A 186 7.37 16.26 -4.05
CA ASP A 186 8.09 15.00 -3.85
C ASP A 186 7.27 14.10 -2.93
N ILE A 187 7.23 12.81 -3.27
CA ILE A 187 6.31 11.85 -2.65
C ILE A 187 7.11 10.88 -1.79
N VAL A 188 6.71 10.75 -0.53
CA VAL A 188 7.27 9.81 0.44
C VAL A 188 6.17 8.88 0.92
N ILE A 189 6.48 7.60 1.06
CA ILE A 189 5.58 6.60 1.64
C ILE A 189 6.01 6.37 3.09
N TRP A 190 5.07 6.44 4.05
CA TRP A 190 5.33 6.14 5.44
C TRP A 190 4.27 5.22 6.02
N SER A 191 4.62 3.95 6.25
CA SER A 191 3.71 2.94 6.82
C SER A 191 4.17 2.47 8.20
N ALA A 192 3.22 2.10 9.06
CA ALA A 192 3.48 1.45 10.35
C ALA A 192 3.80 -0.05 10.23
N THR A 193 4.29 -0.50 9.07
CA THR A 193 4.71 -1.88 8.80
C THR A 193 6.22 -1.94 8.53
N SER A 194 6.78 -3.13 8.31
CA SER A 194 8.21 -3.27 7.99
C SER A 194 8.52 -2.83 6.55
N MET A 195 9.77 -2.44 6.28
CA MET A 195 10.22 -2.07 4.92
C MET A 195 9.93 -3.16 3.86
N ARG A 196 10.01 -4.44 4.23
CA ARG A 196 9.64 -5.57 3.36
C ARG A 196 8.19 -5.45 2.88
N TRP A 197 7.26 -5.22 3.80
CA TRP A 197 5.83 -5.06 3.49
C TRP A 197 5.55 -3.85 2.62
N ILE A 198 6.21 -2.72 2.90
CA ILE A 198 6.08 -1.52 2.08
C ILE A 198 6.48 -1.82 0.64
N ASN A 199 7.65 -2.43 0.44
CA ASN A 199 8.16 -2.71 -0.91
C ASN A 199 7.25 -3.68 -1.67
N GLU A 200 6.75 -4.73 -1.01
CA GLU A 200 5.80 -5.66 -1.64
C GLU A 200 4.47 -4.98 -2.00
N LYS A 201 3.90 -4.15 -1.11
CA LYS A 201 2.67 -3.39 -1.39
C LYS A 201 2.86 -2.39 -2.53
N MET A 202 3.96 -1.63 -2.53
CA MET A 202 4.25 -0.68 -3.61
C MET A 202 4.44 -1.39 -4.97
N LYS A 203 5.01 -2.60 -4.97
CA LYS A 203 5.15 -3.40 -6.18
C LYS A 203 3.81 -3.94 -6.65
N LEU A 204 3.02 -4.51 -5.74
CA LEU A 204 1.67 -5.05 -6.01
C LEU A 204 0.74 -4.00 -6.61
N LEU A 205 0.80 -2.77 -6.10
CA LEU A 205 -0.01 -1.64 -6.56
C LEU A 205 0.58 -0.93 -7.79
N GLY A 206 1.70 -1.39 -8.35
CA GLY A 206 2.35 -0.76 -9.51
C GLY A 206 2.96 0.62 -9.21
N VAL A 207 3.17 0.96 -7.94
CA VAL A 207 3.69 2.26 -7.50
C VAL A 207 5.22 2.32 -7.58
N SER A 208 5.91 1.20 -7.33
CA SER A 208 7.38 1.16 -7.25
C SER A 208 8.12 1.63 -8.50
N ASN A 209 7.54 1.42 -9.70
CA ASN A 209 8.19 1.79 -10.96
C ASN A 209 7.18 2.29 -12.00
N HIS A 210 6.51 3.39 -11.70
CA HIS A 210 5.59 4.04 -12.64
C HIS A 210 6.34 5.05 -13.54
N PRO A 211 5.98 5.20 -14.83
CA PRO A 211 6.66 6.14 -15.73
C PRO A 211 6.37 7.61 -15.42
N ASN A 212 5.18 7.92 -14.87
CA ASN A 212 4.71 9.30 -14.75
C ASN A 212 5.04 9.99 -13.41
N TYR A 213 5.60 9.27 -12.45
CA TYR A 213 5.99 9.81 -11.15
C TYR A 213 7.08 8.97 -10.50
N LYS A 214 7.74 9.51 -9.48
CA LYS A 214 8.76 8.82 -8.69
C LYS A 214 8.48 8.99 -7.20
N ILE A 215 8.72 7.93 -6.43
CA ILE A 215 8.71 7.96 -4.97
C ILE A 215 10.13 8.26 -4.50
N ALA A 216 10.30 9.28 -3.66
CA ALA A 216 11.62 9.71 -3.20
C ALA A 216 12.25 8.67 -2.26
N PHE A 217 11.53 8.24 -1.23
CA PHE A 217 11.95 7.20 -0.29
C PHE A 217 10.76 6.66 0.50
N HIS A 218 11.00 5.57 1.22
CA HIS A 218 10.06 4.95 2.14
C HIS A 218 10.52 5.14 3.60
N LEU A 219 9.55 5.24 4.50
CA LEU A 219 9.74 5.16 5.94
C LEU A 219 8.86 4.04 6.50
N ASP A 220 9.42 3.25 7.40
CA ASP A 220 8.74 2.10 7.99
C ASP A 220 8.49 2.32 9.49
N VAL A 221 7.99 1.28 10.17
CA VAL A 221 7.71 1.31 11.62
C VAL A 221 8.94 1.68 12.44
N LEU A 222 10.15 1.40 11.96
CA LEU A 222 11.39 1.75 12.67
C LEU A 222 11.71 3.25 12.63
N ALA A 223 11.09 4.02 11.73
CA ALA A 223 11.14 5.48 11.78
C ALA A 223 10.16 6.07 12.80
N MET A 224 9.17 5.31 13.27
CA MET A 224 8.18 5.80 14.23
C MET A 224 8.76 5.98 15.64
N ILE A 225 8.08 6.78 16.46
CA ILE A 225 8.34 6.90 17.89
C ILE A 225 7.07 6.54 18.66
N THR A 226 7.23 6.18 19.93
CA THR A 226 6.09 6.07 20.85
C THR A 226 5.93 7.36 21.65
N VAL A 227 4.71 7.82 21.84
CA VAL A 227 4.37 8.96 22.70
C VAL A 227 3.32 8.52 23.71
N HIS A 228 3.33 9.13 24.89
CA HIS A 228 2.29 8.90 25.88
C HIS A 228 1.17 9.92 25.66
N THR A 229 -0.06 9.44 25.54
CA THR A 229 -1.27 10.25 25.45
C THR A 229 -2.13 9.98 26.70
N PRO A 230 -2.75 10.99 27.31
CA PRO A 230 -3.65 10.76 28.45
C PRO A 230 -4.79 9.79 28.12
N LYS A 231 -5.39 9.92 26.93
CA LYS A 231 -6.57 9.14 26.52
C LYS A 231 -6.28 7.72 26.03
N TYR A 232 -5.20 7.51 25.28
CA TYR A 232 -4.92 6.23 24.61
C TYR A 232 -3.68 5.52 25.17
N GLY A 233 -3.06 6.07 26.21
CA GLY A 233 -1.80 5.55 26.74
C GLY A 233 -0.66 5.70 25.73
N VAL A 234 0.22 4.70 25.66
CA VAL A 234 1.39 4.72 24.78
C VAL A 234 0.97 4.36 23.35
N VAL A 235 1.17 5.29 22.41
CA VAL A 235 0.83 5.09 21.00
C VAL A 235 2.03 5.33 20.09
N GLY A 236 2.12 4.57 19.00
CA GLY A 236 3.08 4.80 17.92
C GLY A 236 2.64 5.94 17.00
N VAL A 237 3.56 6.81 16.62
CA VAL A 237 3.31 7.99 15.77
C VAL A 237 4.39 8.19 14.71
N LYS A 238 4.07 8.96 13.66
CA LYS A 238 4.90 9.26 12.49
C LYS A 238 5.33 10.73 12.49
N PRO A 239 6.36 11.11 13.28
CA PRO A 239 6.72 12.51 13.46
C PRO A 239 7.47 13.05 12.22
N LEU A 240 6.83 13.94 11.46
CA LEU A 240 7.43 14.59 10.29
C LEU A 240 8.73 15.33 10.60
N GLY A 241 8.95 15.69 11.88
CA GLY A 241 10.22 16.23 12.37
C GLY A 241 11.45 15.36 12.06
N ILE A 242 11.30 14.06 11.85
CA ILE A 242 12.41 13.19 11.39
C ILE A 242 12.82 13.55 9.97
N ILE A 243 11.85 13.75 9.08
CA ILE A 243 12.10 14.15 7.69
C ILE A 243 12.69 15.55 7.65
N TRP A 244 12.08 16.52 8.36
CA TRP A 244 12.57 17.91 8.44
C TRP A 244 13.95 18.01 9.11
N GLY A 245 14.25 17.08 10.01
CA GLY A 245 15.56 16.93 10.64
C GLY A 245 16.65 16.58 9.64
N LYS A 246 16.35 15.66 8.70
CA LYS A 246 17.30 15.15 7.70
C LYS A 246 17.33 15.97 6.41
N TYR A 247 16.20 16.55 6.01
CA TYR A 247 16.00 17.28 4.76
C TYR A 247 15.51 18.70 5.01
N LYS A 248 16.46 19.65 5.12
CA LYS A 248 16.19 21.03 5.55
C LYS A 248 15.37 21.87 4.57
N GLN A 249 15.20 21.42 3.33
CA GLN A 249 14.30 22.04 2.36
C GLN A 249 12.81 21.83 2.70
N PHE A 250 12.50 20.93 3.64
CA PHE A 250 11.13 20.65 4.08
C PHE A 250 10.90 21.06 5.53
N SER A 251 9.68 21.53 5.79
CA SER A 251 9.17 21.90 7.11
C SER A 251 7.64 21.84 7.11
N ALA A 252 6.99 22.22 8.21
CA ALA A 252 5.53 22.35 8.27
C ALA A 252 4.96 23.30 7.20
N LYS A 253 5.76 24.28 6.73
CA LYS A 253 5.34 25.27 5.72
C LYS A 253 5.06 24.68 4.33
N ASN A 254 5.63 23.53 4.02
CA ASN A 254 5.56 22.94 2.68
C ASN A 254 5.37 21.43 2.69
N THR A 255 4.94 20.86 3.82
CA THR A 255 4.71 19.43 3.98
C THR A 255 3.26 19.17 4.31
N ILE A 256 2.65 18.19 3.63
CA ILE A 256 1.34 17.66 3.98
C ILE A 256 1.40 16.12 4.03
N MET A 257 0.73 15.53 5.02
CA MET A 257 0.67 14.09 5.24
C MET A 257 -0.76 13.59 5.15
N PHE A 258 -1.02 12.54 4.35
CA PHE A 258 -2.31 11.85 4.32
C PHE A 258 -2.22 10.52 5.04
N ASP A 259 -3.09 10.34 6.01
CA ASP A 259 -3.20 9.14 6.82
C ASP A 259 -4.65 9.04 7.30
N ASP A 260 -5.25 7.85 7.25
CA ASP A 260 -6.64 7.69 7.71
C ASP A 260 -6.75 7.72 9.25
N ILE A 261 -5.63 7.48 9.93
CA ILE A 261 -5.50 7.44 11.37
C ILE A 261 -4.93 8.77 11.88
N ARG A 262 -5.73 9.52 12.64
CA ARG A 262 -5.35 10.88 13.08
C ARG A 262 -4.17 10.87 14.04
N ARG A 263 -4.13 9.91 14.96
CA ARG A 263 -3.05 9.80 15.96
C ARG A 263 -1.66 9.67 15.33
N ASN A 264 -1.55 9.15 14.10
CA ASN A 264 -0.26 8.98 13.44
C ASN A 264 0.48 10.32 13.25
N PHE A 265 -0.25 11.42 13.10
CA PHE A 265 0.32 12.76 12.94
C PHE A 265 0.04 13.68 14.14
N ILE A 266 -0.19 13.13 15.34
CA ILE A 266 -0.42 13.92 16.57
C ILE A 266 0.76 14.84 16.95
N MET A 267 1.98 14.50 16.50
CA MET A 267 3.20 15.31 16.67
C MET A 267 3.36 16.40 15.59
N ASN A 268 2.43 16.49 14.65
CA ASN A 268 2.43 17.47 13.55
C ASN A 268 1.00 17.64 12.97
N PRO A 269 0.01 17.99 13.79
CA PRO A 269 -1.41 17.96 13.43
C PRO A 269 -1.77 18.97 12.35
N GLN A 270 -1.09 20.13 12.30
CA GLN A 270 -1.29 21.13 11.25
C GLN A 270 -0.79 20.67 9.88
N SER A 271 0.11 19.69 9.81
CA SER A 271 0.60 19.12 8.55
C SER A 271 -0.12 17.83 8.16
N GLY A 272 -1.08 17.35 8.97
CA GLY A 272 -1.84 16.14 8.72
C GLY A 272 -3.22 16.42 8.12
N LEU A 273 -3.62 15.63 7.13
CA LEU A 273 -4.98 15.57 6.62
C LEU A 273 -5.51 14.15 6.84
N ARG A 274 -6.57 14.02 7.62
CA ARG A 274 -7.25 12.73 7.83
C ARG A 274 -8.06 12.36 6.60
N ILE A 275 -7.53 11.47 5.77
CA ILE A 275 -8.24 10.96 4.60
C ILE A 275 -9.35 10.00 5.04
N LYS A 276 -10.47 9.94 4.30
CA LYS A 276 -11.48 8.89 4.56
C LYS A 276 -10.87 7.51 4.27
N PRO A 277 -11.00 6.52 5.16
CA PRO A 277 -10.43 5.20 4.94
C PRO A 277 -11.13 4.47 3.78
N PHE A 278 -10.35 3.85 2.90
CA PHE A 278 -10.86 3.04 1.79
C PHE A 278 -10.98 1.57 2.20
N LYS A 279 -12.19 1.17 2.57
CA LYS A 279 -12.52 -0.18 3.04
C LYS A 279 -13.47 -0.88 2.07
N HIS A 280 -13.49 -2.21 2.10
CA HIS A 280 -14.41 -3.04 1.31
C HIS A 280 -14.37 -2.73 -0.19
N ALA A 281 -13.17 -2.80 -0.79
CA ALA A 281 -12.93 -2.37 -2.17
C ALA A 281 -13.93 -2.97 -3.19
N HIS A 282 -14.40 -4.20 -2.97
CA HIS A 282 -15.38 -4.86 -3.83
C HIS A 282 -16.74 -4.11 -3.94
N THR A 283 -17.14 -3.35 -2.91
CA THR A 283 -18.39 -2.57 -2.92
C THR A 283 -18.17 -1.06 -3.00
N SER A 284 -17.13 -0.54 -2.33
CA SER A 284 -16.94 0.91 -2.17
C SER A 284 -16.25 1.58 -3.36
N ARG A 285 -15.45 0.83 -4.13
CA ARG A 285 -14.61 1.34 -5.22
C ARG A 285 -15.36 2.20 -6.24
N VAL A 286 -16.59 1.84 -6.58
CA VAL A 286 -17.37 2.56 -7.61
C VAL A 286 -17.78 3.97 -7.16
N LYS A 287 -17.76 4.23 -5.85
CA LYS A 287 -18.20 5.49 -5.23
C LYS A 287 -17.06 6.26 -4.56
N ASP A 288 -15.85 5.71 -4.49
CA ASP A 288 -14.69 6.41 -3.91
C ASP A 288 -14.02 7.29 -4.98
N PHE A 289 -14.08 8.60 -4.75
CA PHE A 289 -13.42 9.63 -5.56
C PHE A 289 -12.45 10.45 -4.70
N GLU A 290 -12.05 9.95 -3.54
CA GLU A 290 -11.35 10.75 -2.53
C GLU A 290 -9.98 11.18 -3.04
N LEU A 291 -9.20 10.25 -3.64
CA LEU A 291 -7.90 10.57 -4.23
C LEU A 291 -8.01 11.55 -5.41
N LEU A 292 -9.10 11.47 -6.19
CA LEU A 292 -9.35 12.44 -7.26
C LEU A 292 -9.57 13.85 -6.68
N LYS A 293 -10.41 13.97 -5.65
CA LYS A 293 -10.65 15.26 -4.98
C LYS A 293 -9.38 15.79 -4.30
N LEU A 294 -8.62 14.93 -3.63
CA LEU A 294 -7.36 15.30 -2.99
C LEU A 294 -6.29 15.71 -3.99
N SER A 295 -6.26 15.12 -5.19
CA SER A 295 -5.35 15.57 -6.26
C SER A 295 -5.61 17.04 -6.62
N ARG A 296 -6.89 17.42 -6.72
CA ARG A 296 -7.29 18.81 -6.97
C ARG A 296 -6.96 19.70 -5.79
N TYR A 297 -7.15 19.23 -4.56
CA TYR A 297 -6.77 20.01 -3.37
C TYR A 297 -5.27 20.31 -3.34
N LEU A 298 -4.42 19.29 -3.56
CA LEU A 298 -2.97 19.47 -3.65
C LEU A 298 -2.55 20.44 -4.76
N GLU A 299 -3.21 20.38 -5.92
CA GLU A 299 -2.97 21.35 -6.99
C GLU A 299 -3.35 22.78 -6.58
N LEU A 300 -4.47 22.97 -5.88
CA LEU A 300 -4.95 24.29 -5.44
C LEU A 300 -4.05 24.92 -4.37
N ILE A 301 -3.44 24.11 -3.50
CA ILE A 301 -2.57 24.62 -2.43
C ILE A 301 -1.09 24.65 -2.85
N ALA A 302 -0.72 24.19 -4.05
CA ALA A 302 0.67 24.09 -4.48
C ALA A 302 1.42 25.43 -4.44
N ASP A 303 0.71 26.52 -4.79
CA ASP A 303 1.25 27.88 -4.81
C ASP A 303 1.17 28.59 -3.44
N VAL A 304 0.59 27.94 -2.42
CA VAL A 304 0.58 28.48 -1.05
C VAL A 304 2.00 28.39 -0.48
N GLU A 305 2.54 29.53 -0.06
CA GLU A 305 3.90 29.62 0.47
C GLU A 305 4.07 28.87 1.80
N ASP A 306 3.08 29.02 2.69
CA ASP A 306 3.08 28.47 4.04
C ASP A 306 1.79 27.67 4.31
N PHE A 307 1.89 26.34 4.36
CA PHE A 307 0.77 25.45 4.62
C PHE A 307 0.23 25.57 6.04
N GLN A 308 0.96 26.17 6.98
CA GLN A 308 0.49 26.34 8.37
C GLN A 308 -0.73 27.26 8.48
N ILE A 309 -1.05 28.04 7.43
CA ILE A 309 -2.26 28.86 7.35
C ILE A 309 -3.50 28.06 6.93
N LEU A 310 -3.32 26.83 6.45
CA LEU A 310 -4.38 26.01 5.89
C LEU A 310 -5.09 25.23 6.99
N ASN A 311 -6.40 25.10 6.88
CA ASN A 311 -7.17 24.18 7.70
C ASN A 311 -7.49 22.90 6.91
N HIS A 312 -6.62 21.89 7.05
CA HIS A 312 -6.78 20.61 6.35
C HIS A 312 -8.02 19.82 6.76
N ARG A 313 -8.69 20.15 7.88
CA ARG A 313 -9.98 19.53 8.24
C ARG A 313 -11.13 19.99 7.34
N LYS A 314 -10.99 21.18 6.73
CA LYS A 314 -11.97 21.78 5.80
C LYS A 314 -11.44 21.82 4.37
N TRP A 315 -10.58 20.88 3.99
CA TRP A 315 -9.94 20.84 2.68
C TRP A 315 -10.95 20.81 1.52
N GLU A 316 -12.12 20.15 1.70
CA GLU A 316 -13.19 20.09 0.69
C GLU A 316 -13.81 21.48 0.41
N GLU A 317 -13.70 22.42 1.34
CA GLU A 317 -14.24 23.78 1.22
C GLU A 317 -13.19 24.79 0.73
N TYR A 318 -11.93 24.38 0.57
CA TYR A 318 -10.84 25.29 0.22
C TYR A 318 -11.08 25.95 -1.14
N LYS A 319 -11.03 27.28 -1.14
CA LYS A 319 -11.07 28.11 -2.34
C LYS A 319 -9.82 29.00 -2.35
N PRO A 320 -9.03 29.01 -3.44
CA PRO A 320 -7.91 29.93 -3.54
C PRO A 320 -8.45 31.37 -3.45
N LYS A 321 -7.74 32.23 -2.73
CA LYS A 321 -8.05 33.67 -2.76
C LYS A 321 -7.81 34.14 -4.20
N LYS A 322 -8.82 34.73 -4.83
CA LYS A 322 -8.62 35.42 -6.11
C LYS A 322 -7.66 36.57 -5.82
N ASN A 323 -6.53 36.61 -6.51
CA ASN A 323 -5.71 37.81 -6.56
C ASN A 323 -6.51 38.84 -7.39
N ASP A 324 -7.20 39.77 -6.72
CA ASP A 324 -7.81 40.95 -7.36
C ASP A 324 -6.71 41.92 -7.80
N HIS A 325 -5.94 41.55 -8.83
CA HIS A 325 -4.96 42.43 -9.48
C HIS A 325 -5.39 42.87 -10.88
N SER A 326 -6.70 42.93 -11.16
CA SER A 326 -7.20 43.37 -12.47
C SER A 326 -8.38 44.35 -12.40
N SER A 327 -8.28 45.41 -11.60
CA SER A 327 -9.28 46.50 -11.66
C SER A 327 -8.80 47.87 -11.16
N GLU A 328 -7.53 48.24 -11.29
CA GLU A 328 -7.08 49.61 -11.06
C GLU A 328 -5.98 50.01 -12.05
N GLN A 329 -6.31 50.11 -13.34
CA GLN A 329 -5.49 50.85 -14.31
C GLN A 329 -6.24 51.17 -15.62
N THR A 330 -7.47 51.68 -15.54
CA THR A 330 -8.13 52.34 -16.69
C THR A 330 -9.10 53.41 -16.20
N SER A 331 -8.59 54.50 -15.63
CA SER A 331 -9.33 55.76 -15.47
C SER A 331 -8.40 56.92 -15.10
N SER A 332 -7.38 57.16 -15.91
CA SER A 332 -6.63 58.44 -15.86
C SER A 332 -5.86 58.62 -17.17
N ASN A 333 -6.59 58.92 -18.24
CA ASN A 333 -6.07 59.65 -19.39
C ASN A 333 -7.27 60.14 -20.21
N ASP A 334 -7.90 61.20 -19.70
CA ASP A 334 -8.66 62.16 -20.49
C ASP A 334 -8.73 63.45 -19.69
N LYS A 335 -7.67 64.26 -19.82
CA LYS A 335 -7.64 65.71 -19.64
C LYS A 335 -6.23 66.21 -19.96
N GLN A 336 -6.00 66.51 -21.24
CA GLN A 336 -5.39 67.76 -21.68
C GLN A 336 -5.61 67.97 -23.17
#